data_AF-A0A941PWN4-F1
#
_entry.id   AF-A0A941PWN4-F1
#
_cell.length_a   1.000
_cell.length_b   1.000
_cell.length_c   1.000
_cell.angle_alpha   90.00
_cell.angle_beta   90.00
_cell.angle_gamma   90.00
#
_symmetry.space_group_name_H-M   'P 1'
#
loop_
_entity.id
_entity.type
_entity.pdbx_description
1 polymer ?
#
loop_
_entity_poly.entity_id
_entity_poly.type
_entity_poly.pdbx_seq_one_letter_code
_entity_poly.pdbx_strand_id
1 'polypeptide(L)'
;MRSFDDSHGRHWQAALLEASYGNVMLVLSPMDGTEVVQHLLGSDNLADAEGELAALDDAALAALLAEAQPWDHEAGVERAKALYGAGAKLAAPTHSFNQRKKP
;
A
#
# COMPACT_ATOMS: atom_id res chain seq x y z
N MET A 1 0.09 -10.29 5.32
CA MET A 1 -0.43 -9.57 6.52
C MET A 1 0.42 -9.97 7.72
N ARG A 2 0.77 -9.02 8.59
CA ARG A 2 1.68 -9.23 9.73
C ARG A 2 1.20 -8.42 10.94
N SER A 3 1.29 -8.98 12.14
CA SER A 3 1.02 -8.26 13.39
C SER A 3 2.32 -7.77 14.02
N PHE A 4 2.27 -6.69 14.79
CA PHE A 4 3.41 -6.13 15.51
C PHE A 4 2.94 -5.26 16.69
N ASP A 5 3.88 -4.96 17.59
CA ASP A 5 3.69 -4.04 18.71
C ASP A 5 4.35 -2.69 18.44
N ASP A 6 3.64 -1.60 18.73
CA ASP A 6 4.24 -0.27 18.71
C ASP A 6 5.04 0.03 20.00
N SER A 7 5.72 1.18 20.03
CA SER A 7 6.51 1.60 21.19
C SER A 7 5.69 1.88 22.45
N HIS A 8 4.35 1.99 22.34
CA HIS A 8 3.43 2.19 23.45
C HIS A 8 2.79 0.88 23.91
N GLY A 9 3.17 -0.26 23.33
CA GLY A 9 2.62 -1.58 23.63
C GLY A 9 1.23 -1.81 23.03
N ARG A 10 0.85 -1.03 22.01
CA ARG A 10 -0.40 -1.25 21.29
C ARG A 10 -0.17 -2.26 20.18
N HIS A 11 -1.14 -3.17 20.01
CA HIS A 11 -1.13 -4.20 18.98
C HIS A 11 -1.65 -3.66 17.64
N TRP A 12 -0.86 -3.80 16.59
CA TRP A 12 -1.20 -3.36 15.24
C TRP A 12 -1.16 -4.50 14.25
N GLN A 13 -1.85 -4.28 13.13
CA GLN A 13 -1.85 -5.14 11.97
C GLN A 13 -1.40 -4.34 10.75
N ALA A 14 -0.40 -4.86 10.07
CA ALA A 14 0.12 -4.37 8.80
C ALA A 14 -0.36 -5.27 7.65
N ALA A 15 -1.04 -4.67 6.68
CA ALA A 15 -1.53 -5.32 5.49
C ALA A 15 -1.06 -4.56 4.24
N LEU A 16 -0.93 -5.29 3.13
CA LEU A 16 -0.66 -4.68 1.84
C LEU A 16 -1.97 -4.55 1.09
N LEU A 17 -2.12 -3.40 0.43
CA LEU A 17 -3.22 -3.13 -0.47
C LEU A 17 -2.66 -2.79 -1.83
N GLU A 18 -3.07 -3.55 -2.85
CA GLU A 18 -2.83 -3.17 -4.23
C GLU A 18 -3.76 -2.00 -4.58
N ALA A 19 -3.16 -0.82 -4.73
CA ALA A 19 -3.85 0.39 -5.14
C ALA A 19 -3.89 0.50 -6.67
N SER A 20 -4.54 1.55 -7.16
CA SER A 20 -4.62 1.77 -8.61
C SER A 20 -3.23 2.00 -9.23
N TYR A 21 -3.07 1.60 -10.50
CA TYR A 21 -1.86 1.80 -11.31
C TYR A 21 -0.61 1.06 -10.82
N GLY A 22 -0.78 -0.09 -10.17
CA GLY A 22 0.33 -0.93 -9.72
C GLY A 22 1.03 -0.43 -8.46
N ASN A 23 0.54 0.66 -7.86
CA ASN A 23 1.05 1.12 -6.57
C ASN A 23 0.65 0.14 -5.47
N VAL A 24 1.55 -0.11 -4.52
CA VAL A 24 1.23 -0.87 -3.33
C VAL A 24 1.25 0.05 -2.12
N MET A 25 0.23 -0.08 -1.28
CA MET A 25 0.12 0.67 -0.03
C MET A 25 0.29 -0.28 1.15
N LEU A 26 1.05 0.16 2.13
CA LEU A 26 1.05 -0.42 3.46
C LEU A 26 -0.08 0.22 4.26
N VAL A 27 -1.00 -0.61 4.74
CA VAL A 27 -2.14 -0.21 5.56
C VAL A 27 -1.91 -0.73 6.97
N LEU A 28 -2.00 0.17 7.95
CA LEU A 28 -1.84 -0.18 9.35
C LEU A 28 -3.12 0.15 10.11
N SER A 29 -3.61 -0.82 10.87
CA SER A 29 -4.79 -0.68 11.73
C SER A 29 -4.53 -1.31 13.09
N PRO A 30 -4.93 -0.68 14.20
CA PRO A 30 -4.80 -1.28 15.51
C PRO A 30 -5.81 -2.40 15.68
N MET A 31 -5.44 -3.40 16.47
CA MET A 31 -6.31 -4.56 16.73
C MET A 31 -7.50 -4.21 17.62
N ASP A 32 -7.43 -3.10 18.34
CA ASP A 32 -8.43 -2.64 19.33
C ASP A 32 -9.15 -1.34 18.93
N GLY A 33 -8.96 -0.86 17.70
CA GLY A 33 -9.50 0.43 17.24
C GLY A 33 -10.05 0.40 15.81
N THR A 34 -10.41 1.58 15.31
CA THR A 34 -11.00 1.74 13.96
C THR A 34 -10.20 2.72 13.10
N GLU A 35 -9.15 3.33 13.64
CA GLU A 35 -8.25 4.16 12.87
C GLU A 35 -7.47 3.32 11.87
N VAL A 36 -7.33 3.85 10.66
CA VAL A 36 -6.53 3.27 9.61
C VAL A 36 -5.56 4.33 9.17
N VAL A 37 -4.28 3.98 9.11
CA VAL A 37 -3.24 4.83 8.55
C VAL A 37 -2.56 4.10 7.41
N GLN A 38 -1.96 4.85 6.50
CA GLN A 38 -1.39 4.34 5.27
C GLN A 38 -0.02 4.94 4.97
N HIS A 39 0.81 4.12 4.32
CA HIS A 39 2.09 4.52 3.77
C HIS A 39 2.19 4.00 2.33
N LEU A 40 2.60 4.84 1.38
CA LEU A 40 2.83 4.41 0.00
C LEU A 40 4.17 3.68 -0.05
N LEU A 41 4.18 2.43 -0.52
CA LEU A 41 5.43 1.71 -0.70
C LEU A 41 6.06 2.09 -2.05
N GLY A 42 7.39 2.07 -2.07
CA GLY A 42 8.17 2.23 -3.30
C GLY A 42 8.28 0.96 -4.14
N SER A 43 7.63 -0.13 -3.73
CA SER A 43 7.68 -1.42 -4.41
C SER A 43 6.95 -1.38 -5.77
N ASP A 44 7.54 -1.98 -6.79
CA ASP A 44 7.01 -1.98 -8.15
C ASP A 44 5.80 -2.92 -8.35
N ASN A 45 5.61 -3.88 -7.44
CA ASN A 45 4.49 -4.83 -7.46
C ASN A 45 4.24 -5.45 -6.07
N LEU A 46 3.10 -6.14 -5.95
CA LEU A 46 2.66 -6.75 -4.69
C LEU A 46 3.61 -7.83 -4.17
N ALA A 47 4.25 -8.62 -5.05
CA ALA A 47 5.15 -9.69 -4.63
C ALA A 47 6.43 -9.14 -3.98
N ASP A 48 6.99 -8.07 -4.54
CA ASP A 48 8.14 -7.38 -3.94
C ASP A 48 7.75 -6.75 -2.60
N ALA A 49 6.57 -6.11 -2.52
CA ALA A 49 6.05 -5.54 -1.28
C ALA A 49 5.81 -6.61 -0.19
N GLU A 50 5.36 -7.82 -0.56
CA GLU A 50 5.21 -8.94 0.37
C GLU A 50 6.55 -9.37 0.96
N GLY A 51 7.59 -9.44 0.13
CA GLY A 51 8.96 -9.72 0.57
C GLY A 51 9.50 -8.64 1.50
N GLU A 52 9.29 -7.36 1.16
CA GLU A 52 9.66 -6.22 2.00
C GLU A 52 8.94 -6.28 3.35
N LEU A 53 7.62 -6.46 3.37
CA LEU A 53 6.84 -6.54 4.60
C LEU A 53 7.28 -7.73 5.48
N ALA A 54 7.64 -8.87 4.88
CA ALA A 54 8.13 -10.02 5.61
C ALA A 54 9.53 -9.80 6.22
N ALA A 55 10.35 -8.95 5.61
CA ALA A 55 11.69 -8.62 6.08
C ALA A 55 11.71 -7.54 7.17
N LEU A 56 10.64 -6.74 7.31
CA LEU A 56 10.53 -5.72 8.35
C LEU A 56 10.37 -6.34 9.75
N ASP A 57 11.14 -5.81 10.69
CA ASP A 57 10.95 -6.06 12.11
C ASP A 57 9.94 -5.08 12.72
N ASP A 58 9.59 -5.32 13.99
CA ASP A 58 8.58 -4.54 14.69
C ASP A 58 9.01 -3.09 14.90
N ALA A 59 10.31 -2.84 15.07
CA ALA A 59 10.86 -1.50 15.21
C ALA A 59 10.74 -0.70 13.91
N ALA A 60 11.02 -1.34 12.76
CA ALA A 60 10.87 -0.72 11.45
C ALA A 60 9.39 -0.46 11.13
N LEU A 61 8.48 -1.37 11.49
CA LEU A 61 7.04 -1.16 11.34
C LEU A 61 6.53 -0.03 12.24
N ALA A 62 7.02 0.08 13.47
CA ALA A 62 6.70 1.19 14.36
C ALA A 62 7.22 2.54 13.82
N ALA A 63 8.38 2.56 13.17
CA ALA A 63 8.88 3.77 12.49
C ALA A 63 7.98 4.17 11.30
N LEU A 64 7.60 3.21 10.46
CA LEU A 64 6.66 3.43 9.35
C LEU A 64 5.29 3.92 9.85
N LEU A 65 4.82 3.39 10.99
CA LEU A 65 3.59 3.84 11.64
C LEU A 65 3.65 5.32 12.05
N ALA A 66 4.80 5.78 12.56
CA ALA A 66 4.97 7.18 12.95
C ALA A 66 4.96 8.16 11.76
N GLU A 67 5.33 7.68 10.57
CA GLU A 67 5.31 8.46 9.32
C GLU A 67 4.00 8.29 8.53
N ALA A 68 3.18 7.30 8.88
CA ALA A 68 1.96 6.98 8.18
C ALA A 68 0.95 8.13 8.26
N GLN A 69 0.23 8.33 7.15
CA GLN A 69 -0.81 9.34 7.07
C GLN A 69 -2.16 8.71 7.39
N PRO A 70 -3.10 9.44 8.03
CA PRO A 70 -4.47 8.98 8.17
C PRO A 70 -5.05 8.55 6.82
N TRP A 71 -5.85 7.48 6.85
CA TRP A 71 -6.64 7.05 5.71
C TRP A 71 -7.71 8.10 5.42
N ASP A 72 -7.37 9.09 4.62
CA ASP A 72 -8.30 10.12 4.15
C ASP A 72 -8.80 9.75 2.76
N HIS A 73 -9.98 9.15 2.72
CA HIS A 73 -10.66 8.77 1.50
C HIS A 73 -10.94 9.99 0.59
N GLU A 74 -11.28 11.16 1.15
CA GLU A 74 -11.55 12.36 0.35
C GLU A 74 -10.26 12.95 -0.23
N ALA A 75 -9.20 13.06 0.57
CA ALA A 75 -7.90 13.50 0.07
C ALA A 75 -7.28 12.51 -0.93
N GLY A 76 -7.55 11.20 -0.78
CA GLY A 76 -7.17 10.18 -1.75
C GLY A 76 -7.84 10.37 -3.10
N VAL A 77 -9.15 10.64 -3.10
CA VAL A 77 -9.93 10.93 -4.32
C VAL A 77 -9.47 12.23 -4.99
N GLU A 78 -9.26 13.30 -4.23
CA GLU A 78 -8.81 14.59 -4.81
C GLU A 78 -7.37 14.51 -5.36
N ARG A 79 -6.46 13.75 -4.74
CA ARG A 79 -5.12 13.47 -5.29
C ARG A 79 -5.16 12.65 -6.57
N ALA A 80 -5.98 11.59 -6.60
CA ALA A 80 -6.20 10.81 -7.81
C ALA A 80 -6.76 11.70 -8.93
N LYS A 81 -7.77 12.51 -8.62
CA LYS A 81 -8.37 13.47 -9.55
C LYS A 81 -7.38 14.54 -10.01
N ALA A 82 -6.44 15.00 -9.18
CA ALA A 82 -5.38 15.91 -9.60
C ALA A 82 -4.38 15.25 -10.58
N LEU A 83 -4.02 13.99 -10.33
CA LEU A 83 -3.12 13.22 -11.21
C LEU A 83 -3.79 12.85 -12.55
N TYR A 84 -5.08 12.50 -12.56
CA TYR A 84 -5.83 12.13 -13.78
C TYR A 84 -6.52 13.31 -14.48
N GLY A 85 -6.79 14.41 -13.78
CA GLY A 85 -7.38 15.63 -14.32
C GLY A 85 -6.36 16.50 -15.07
N ALA A 86 -5.07 16.36 -14.77
CA ALA A 86 -3.98 17.04 -15.46
C ALA A 86 -3.55 16.32 -16.77
N GLY A 87 -4.49 15.82 -17.57
CA GLY A 87 -4.30 15.53 -19.01
C GLY A 87 -3.06 14.73 -19.44
N ALA A 88 -2.41 13.97 -18.56
CA ALA A 88 -1.29 13.11 -18.92
C ALA A 88 -1.85 11.89 -19.65
N LYS A 89 -1.86 11.97 -20.98
CA LYS A 89 -2.26 10.89 -21.88
C LYS A 89 -1.37 9.68 -21.58
N LEU A 90 -1.88 8.76 -20.77
CA LEU A 90 -1.28 7.45 -20.56
C LEU A 90 -1.15 6.79 -21.92
N ALA A 91 0.09 6.67 -22.42
CA ALA A 91 0.37 5.72 -23.47
C ALA A 91 -0.12 4.36 -22.94
N ALA A 92 -1.06 3.76 -23.66
CA ALA A 92 -1.69 2.51 -23.24
C ALA A 92 -0.59 1.51 -22.85
N PRO A 93 -0.65 0.89 -21.64
CA PRO A 93 0.24 -0.21 -21.34
C PRO A 93 -0.03 -1.27 -22.41
N THR A 94 1.01 -1.62 -23.16
CA THR A 94 0.94 -2.63 -24.22
C THR A 94 0.61 -3.94 -23.54
N HIS A 95 -0.67 -4.28 -23.52
CA HIS A 95 -1.18 -5.48 -22.90
C HIS A 95 -0.81 -6.68 -23.79
N SER A 96 0.39 -7.22 -23.61
CA SER A 96 0.75 -8.51 -24.20
C SER A 96 0.22 -9.63 -23.30
N PHE A 97 -1.10 -9.88 -23.37
CA PHE A 97 -1.66 -11.16 -22.93
C PHE A 97 -1.10 -12.26 -23.84
N ASN A 98 -0.15 -13.04 -23.31
CA ASN A 98 0.37 -14.22 -23.98
C ASN A 98 -0.76 -15.26 -24.14
N GLN A 99 -1.29 -15.40 -25.35
CA GLN A 99 -2.04 -16.60 -25.73
C GLN A 99 -1.10 -17.80 -25.74
N ARG A 100 -1.30 -18.75 -24.83
CA ARG A 100 -0.79 -20.12 -25.03
C ARG A 100 -1.95 -21.02 -25.48
N LYS A 101 -1.82 -21.47 -26.74
CA LYS A 101 -2.61 -22.51 -27.41
C LYS A 101 -2.82 -23.73 -26.53
N LYS A 102 -4.04 -24.26 -26.49
CA LYS A 102 -4.29 -25.66 -26.14
C LYS A 102 -4.05 -26.56 -27.37
N PRO A 103 -3.59 -27.80 -27.17
CA PRO A 103 -3.49 -28.82 -28.22
C PRO A 103 -4.87 -29.27 -28.71
#